data_AF-A0A849Z4B3-F1
#
_entry.id   AF-A0A849Z4B3-F1
#
_cell.length_a   1.000
_cell.length_b   1.000
_cell.length_c   1.000
_cell.angle_alpha   90.00
_cell.angle_beta   90.00
_cell.angle_gamma   90.00
#
_symmetry.space_group_name_H-M   'P 1'
#
loop_
_entity.id
_entity.type
_entity.pdbx_description
1 polymer ?
#
loop_
_entity_poly.entity_id
_entity_poly.type
_entity_poly.pdbx_seq_one_letter_code
_entity_poly.pdbx_strand_id
1 'polypeptide(L)'
;MNHLSRLGIAAAAVALAACAASPPPATTAAKKGAKTAAAKPAPKPEEQPVLVVAQPEVGRVFSTWTVDKRHRRGETRGKGRTAVPFDISALPVAVVPDAFLDKDAPGDVTGDTATEVFTQRHNYGYYGSYGYDRSYNTVMIKGEGFGSGSIKISTSEGAFQSRDGQAYGGVSVMCGKDEVNRAARWEGVVKAKDSTEPVYQIVDGWFDNKKCRGVAVRRTKIKLAPIVQDAVYGFRQCADADCKDKASVVLVIPNANSAVSQSGPIRAPTGAPSSRIAIPLRRGLAESVLATVYSPVSPYTQRSVAIEIIQGIEDDKPYATAFLDDPK
;
A
#
# COMPACT_ATOMS: atom_id res chain seq x y z
N MET A 1 14.54 35.86 51.02
CA MET A 1 14.00 37.12 50.46
C MET A 1 13.12 36.74 49.27
N ASN A 2 11.92 36.21 49.53
CA ASN A 2 10.64 36.93 49.63
C ASN A 2 10.35 37.85 48.44
N HIS A 3 9.57 37.36 47.47
CA HIS A 3 8.28 37.98 47.15
C HIS A 3 7.33 37.02 46.41
N LEU A 4 6.29 36.62 47.15
CA LEU A 4 5.00 36.12 46.68
C LEU A 4 4.18 37.27 46.07
N SER A 5 3.32 36.98 45.09
CA SER A 5 1.94 37.50 44.93
C SER A 5 1.27 36.83 43.70
N ARG A 6 0.32 35.91 43.92
CA ARG A 6 -1.16 36.08 43.90
C ARG A 6 -1.77 36.05 42.48
N LEU A 7 -2.48 34.99 42.11
CA LEU A 7 -3.92 34.70 42.32
C LEU A 7 -4.84 35.45 41.33
N GLY A 8 -5.54 34.68 40.50
CA GLY A 8 -6.62 35.13 39.63
C GLY A 8 -7.46 33.93 39.16
N ILE A 9 -8.37 33.50 40.03
CA ILE A 9 -9.44 32.53 39.75
C ILE A 9 -10.58 33.30 39.08
N ALA A 10 -11.14 32.79 37.99
CA ALA A 10 -12.48 33.15 37.55
C ALA A 10 -13.19 31.90 37.05
N ALA A 11 -14.34 31.62 37.67
CA ALA A 11 -15.17 30.47 37.47
C ALA A 11 -16.38 30.80 36.56
N ALA A 12 -16.87 29.74 35.91
CA ALA A 12 -18.26 29.44 35.59
C ALA A 12 -19.09 30.37 34.69
N ALA A 13 -19.57 29.80 33.57
CA ALA A 13 -20.99 29.82 33.25
C ALA A 13 -21.36 28.59 32.42
N VAL A 14 -22.17 27.72 33.04
CA VAL A 14 -22.90 26.60 32.44
C VAL A 14 -24.16 27.16 31.79
N ALA A 15 -24.45 26.79 30.54
CA ALA A 15 -25.76 26.97 29.94
C ALA A 15 -26.21 25.65 29.31
N LEU A 16 -27.03 24.92 30.09
CA LEU A 16 -27.91 23.85 29.63
C LEU A 16 -29.06 24.47 28.83
N ALA A 17 -29.29 23.99 27.61
CA ALA A 17 -30.57 24.16 26.93
C ALA A 17 -31.07 22.76 26.53
N ALA A 18 -32.09 22.31 27.25
CA ALA A 18 -32.86 21.12 26.99
C ALA A 18 -34.23 21.49 26.40
N CYS A 19 -34.85 20.49 25.77
CA CYS A 19 -36.27 20.37 25.42
C CYS A 19 -36.74 21.08 24.14
N ALA A 20 -37.07 20.29 23.12
CA ALA A 20 -38.48 20.00 22.81
C ALA A 20 -38.58 18.86 21.79
N ALA A 21 -39.24 17.79 22.21
CA ALA A 21 -39.69 16.69 21.36
C ALA A 21 -41.21 16.77 21.18
N SER A 22 -41.67 16.17 20.08
CA SER A 22 -43.06 15.75 19.71
C SER A 22 -43.82 16.72 18.79
N PRO A 23 -44.73 16.26 17.90
CA PRO A 23 -45.28 14.89 17.72
C PRO A 23 -45.35 14.38 16.25
N PRO A 24 -45.60 13.08 15.99
CA PRO A 24 -46.23 12.59 14.75
C PRO A 24 -47.76 12.43 14.96
N PRO A 25 -48.57 11.94 14.00
CA PRO A 25 -48.65 12.16 12.55
C PRO A 25 -50.04 12.73 12.16
N ALA A 26 -50.22 13.15 10.89
CA ALA A 26 -51.55 13.38 10.32
C ALA A 26 -51.87 12.30 9.27
N THR A 27 -52.81 11.43 9.61
CA THR A 27 -53.49 10.50 8.70
C THR A 27 -54.44 11.25 7.78
N THR A 28 -54.22 11.17 6.47
CA THR A 28 -55.24 11.47 5.46
C THR A 28 -55.80 10.17 4.88
N ALA A 29 -57.12 10.03 5.00
CA ALA A 29 -57.90 8.98 4.39
C ALA A 29 -58.35 9.39 2.98
N ALA A 30 -58.64 8.35 2.17
CA ALA A 30 -59.42 8.31 0.93
C ALA A 30 -58.69 8.62 -0.39
N LYS A 31 -58.57 7.61 -1.26
CA LYS A 31 -59.65 7.18 -2.18
C LYS A 31 -59.32 5.83 -2.83
N LYS A 32 -60.29 4.91 -2.76
CA LYS A 32 -60.33 3.65 -3.51
C LYS A 32 -60.46 3.97 -5.00
N GLY A 33 -59.44 3.62 -5.78
CA GLY A 33 -59.53 3.42 -7.22
C GLY A 33 -59.27 1.95 -7.52
N ALA A 34 -60.27 1.25 -8.03
CA ALA A 34 -60.15 -0.15 -8.46
C ALA A 34 -59.12 -0.25 -9.59
N LYS A 35 -58.01 -0.95 -9.34
CA LYS A 35 -57.09 -1.42 -10.38
C LYS A 35 -57.20 -2.94 -10.47
N THR A 36 -57.58 -3.36 -11.66
CA THR A 36 -57.69 -4.72 -12.18
C THR A 36 -56.47 -5.55 -11.78
N ALA A 37 -56.72 -6.74 -11.22
CA ALA A 37 -55.69 -7.67 -10.78
C ALA A 37 -54.87 -8.18 -11.97
N ALA A 38 -53.64 -7.71 -12.11
CA ALA A 38 -52.62 -8.38 -12.92
C ALA A 38 -52.08 -9.57 -12.11
N ALA A 39 -52.04 -10.74 -12.74
CA ALA A 39 -51.54 -11.98 -12.15
C ALA A 39 -50.16 -11.77 -11.54
N LYS A 40 -50.01 -12.15 -10.26
CA LYS A 40 -48.77 -12.11 -9.51
C LYS A 40 -47.78 -13.07 -10.19
N PRO A 41 -46.65 -12.60 -10.76
CA PRO A 41 -45.65 -13.50 -11.32
C PRO A 41 -45.10 -14.37 -10.19
N ALA A 42 -44.92 -15.66 -10.48
CA ALA A 42 -44.33 -16.62 -9.55
C ALA A 42 -43.01 -16.09 -8.99
N PRO A 43 -42.71 -16.30 -7.70
CA PRO A 43 -41.40 -15.93 -7.15
C PRO A 43 -40.32 -16.64 -7.97
N LYS A 44 -39.39 -15.85 -8.53
CA LYS A 44 -38.19 -16.41 -9.14
C LYS A 44 -37.46 -17.25 -8.09
N PRO A 45 -36.92 -18.42 -8.45
CA PRO A 45 -36.06 -19.18 -7.56
C PRO A 45 -34.97 -18.24 -7.04
N GLU A 46 -34.85 -18.14 -5.72
CA GLU A 46 -33.74 -17.48 -5.06
C GLU A 46 -32.50 -18.32 -5.37
N GLU A 47 -31.74 -17.90 -6.39
CA GLU A 47 -30.40 -18.44 -6.63
C GLU A 47 -29.56 -18.08 -5.41
N GLN A 48 -29.38 -19.05 -4.51
CA GLN A 48 -28.43 -18.92 -3.42
C GLN A 48 -27.04 -18.62 -4.02
N PRO A 49 -26.29 -17.64 -3.48
CA PRO A 49 -24.99 -17.30 -4.01
C PRO A 49 -24.01 -18.46 -3.80
N VAL A 50 -23.78 -19.26 -4.83
CA VAL A 50 -22.73 -20.28 -4.82
C VAL A 50 -21.38 -19.57 -4.96
N LEU A 51 -20.63 -19.48 -3.86
CA LEU A 51 -19.21 -19.12 -3.89
C LEU A 51 -18.47 -20.31 -4.52
N VAL A 52 -18.08 -20.18 -5.79
CA VAL A 52 -17.22 -21.18 -6.43
C VAL A 52 -15.80 -20.92 -5.94
N VAL A 53 -15.43 -21.55 -4.83
CA VAL A 53 -14.04 -21.65 -4.38
C VAL A 53 -13.38 -22.71 -5.25
N ALA A 54 -12.59 -22.30 -6.24
CA ALA A 54 -11.80 -23.23 -7.02
C ALA A 54 -10.77 -23.89 -6.09
N GLN A 55 -10.84 -25.22 -5.92
CA GLN A 55 -9.80 -25.96 -5.24
C GLN A 55 -8.51 -25.92 -6.09
N PRO A 56 -7.34 -25.62 -5.51
CA PRO A 56 -6.10 -25.48 -6.27
C PRO A 56 -5.57 -26.84 -6.75
N GLU A 57 -5.50 -27.05 -8.07
CA GLU A 57 -4.52 -27.97 -8.66
C GLU A 57 -3.24 -27.18 -8.96
N VAL A 58 -2.15 -27.51 -8.26
CA VAL A 58 -0.86 -26.82 -8.41
C VAL A 58 -0.36 -26.95 -9.86
N GLY A 59 -0.09 -25.81 -10.51
CA GLY A 59 0.61 -25.74 -11.80
C GLY A 59 -0.26 -25.72 -13.07
N ARG A 60 -1.59 -25.71 -12.97
CA ARG A 60 -2.47 -25.49 -14.14
C ARG A 60 -2.88 -24.03 -14.26
N VAL A 61 -2.49 -23.39 -15.35
CA VAL A 61 -3.15 -22.17 -15.84
C VAL A 61 -4.52 -22.60 -16.35
N PHE A 62 -5.58 -22.29 -15.63
CA PHE A 62 -6.92 -22.55 -16.14
C PHE A 62 -7.24 -21.51 -17.23
N SER A 63 -7.25 -21.95 -18.48
CA SER A 63 -7.59 -21.12 -19.63
C SER A 63 -8.98 -20.50 -19.45
N THR A 64 -9.06 -19.17 -19.53
CA THR A 64 -10.26 -18.36 -19.78
C THR A 64 -11.55 -18.93 -19.19
N TRP A 65 -11.69 -18.88 -17.87
CA TRP A 65 -13.02 -18.90 -17.30
C TRP A 65 -13.67 -17.54 -17.59
N THR A 66 -14.70 -17.53 -18.44
CA THR A 66 -15.72 -16.49 -18.34
C THR A 66 -16.29 -16.58 -16.93
N VAL A 67 -15.85 -15.69 -16.03
CA VAL A 67 -16.44 -15.54 -14.71
C VAL A 67 -17.94 -15.34 -14.91
N ASP A 68 -18.72 -16.35 -14.56
CA ASP A 68 -20.17 -16.34 -14.80
C ASP A 68 -20.82 -15.27 -13.91
N LYS A 69 -21.28 -14.20 -14.57
CA LYS A 69 -22.38 -13.29 -14.21
C LYS A 69 -22.60 -12.92 -12.73
N ARG A 70 -21.56 -12.50 -12.01
CA ARG A 70 -21.77 -11.49 -10.93
C ARG A 70 -21.45 -10.11 -11.46
N HIS A 71 -22.31 -9.60 -12.35
CA HIS A 71 -22.25 -8.22 -12.80
C HIS A 71 -22.50 -7.28 -11.61
N ARG A 72 -21.44 -6.76 -11.01
CA ARG A 72 -21.56 -5.56 -10.17
C ARG A 72 -21.98 -4.41 -11.08
N ARG A 73 -22.97 -3.64 -10.62
CA ARG A 73 -23.53 -2.47 -11.32
C ARG A 73 -22.38 -1.50 -11.65
N GLY A 74 -21.92 -1.48 -12.90
CA GLY A 74 -20.79 -0.65 -13.36
C GLY A 74 -19.70 -1.40 -14.16
N GLU A 75 -19.62 -2.73 -14.09
CA GLU A 75 -18.68 -3.49 -14.92
C GLU A 75 -19.26 -3.72 -16.32
N THR A 76 -18.67 -3.05 -17.32
CA THR A 76 -19.02 -3.21 -18.73
C THR A 76 -18.53 -4.57 -19.27
N ARG A 77 -19.39 -5.18 -20.09
CA ARG A 77 -19.24 -6.49 -20.75
C ARG A 77 -17.86 -6.72 -21.39
N GLY A 78 -17.31 -7.92 -21.18
CA GLY A 78 -16.53 -8.64 -22.19
C GLY A 78 -15.02 -8.37 -22.25
N LYS A 79 -14.26 -8.79 -21.23
CA LYS A 79 -12.82 -9.03 -21.38
C LYS A 79 -12.45 -10.38 -20.82
N GLY A 80 -11.62 -11.12 -21.54
CA GLY A 80 -10.94 -12.29 -21.00
C GLY A 80 -10.14 -11.85 -19.79
N ARG A 81 -10.51 -12.35 -18.61
CA ARG A 81 -9.71 -12.21 -17.41
C ARG A 81 -9.14 -13.58 -17.12
N THR A 82 -7.82 -13.66 -16.98
CA THR A 82 -7.20 -14.88 -16.50
C THR A 82 -7.25 -14.88 -14.98
N ALA A 83 -7.96 -15.84 -14.39
CA ALA A 83 -8.01 -16.06 -12.96
C ALA A 83 -6.85 -16.97 -12.54
N VAL A 84 -6.01 -16.49 -11.63
CA VAL A 84 -4.85 -17.20 -11.10
C VAL A 84 -5.09 -17.43 -9.60
N PRO A 85 -5.54 -18.64 -9.22
CA PRO A 85 -5.74 -18.98 -7.82
C PRO A 85 -4.40 -19.20 -7.13
N PHE A 86 -4.27 -18.77 -5.86
CA PHE A 86 -3.06 -19.05 -5.08
C PHE A 86 -3.36 -19.27 -3.59
N ASP A 87 -2.60 -20.18 -2.98
CA ASP A 87 -2.67 -20.47 -1.56
C ASP A 87 -1.75 -19.51 -0.79
N ILE A 88 -2.34 -18.70 0.10
CA ILE A 88 -1.59 -17.78 0.95
C ILE A 88 -0.65 -18.52 1.90
N SER A 89 -1.01 -19.73 2.34
CA SER A 89 -0.19 -20.54 3.22
C SER A 89 1.05 -21.12 2.55
N ALA A 90 1.06 -21.18 1.21
CA ALA A 90 2.22 -21.59 0.41
C ALA A 90 3.22 -20.43 0.18
N LEU A 91 2.83 -19.18 0.47
CA LEU A 91 3.72 -18.04 0.32
C LEU A 91 4.87 -18.08 1.35
N PRO A 92 6.09 -17.67 0.96
CA PRO A 92 7.25 -17.64 1.84
C PRO A 92 6.98 -16.72 3.02
N VAL A 93 7.46 -17.09 4.20
CA VAL A 93 7.35 -16.28 5.42
C VAL A 93 8.61 -15.45 5.60
N ALA A 94 8.44 -14.18 5.90
CA ALA A 94 9.53 -13.27 6.23
C ALA A 94 9.23 -12.51 7.52
N VAL A 95 10.21 -12.46 8.40
CA VAL A 95 10.18 -11.58 9.57
C VAL A 95 10.65 -10.21 9.12
N VAL A 96 9.77 -9.20 9.21
CA VAL A 96 10.09 -7.82 8.87
C VAL A 96 10.08 -7.02 10.17
N PRO A 97 11.25 -6.65 10.71
CA PRO A 97 11.28 -5.90 11.94
C PRO A 97 10.70 -4.49 11.74
N ASP A 98 10.31 -3.87 12.85
CA ASP A 98 9.83 -2.50 12.86
C ASP A 98 10.89 -1.52 12.35
N ALA A 99 10.41 -0.44 11.74
CA ALA A 99 11.24 0.65 11.26
C ALA A 99 11.83 1.41 12.44
N PHE A 100 13.02 2.00 12.25
CA PHE A 100 13.59 2.91 13.24
C PHE A 100 12.72 4.14 13.43
N LEU A 101 12.81 4.73 14.62
CA LEU A 101 12.09 5.95 14.98
C LEU A 101 13.07 7.12 15.03
N ASP A 102 12.61 8.30 14.62
CA ASP A 102 13.43 9.52 14.62
C ASP A 102 14.01 9.86 16.00
N LYS A 103 13.26 9.59 17.06
CA LYS A 103 13.71 9.83 18.44
C LYS A 103 14.94 8.99 18.83
N ASP A 104 15.21 7.90 18.11
CA ASP A 104 16.31 6.99 18.35
C ASP A 104 17.49 7.28 17.41
N ALA A 105 17.39 8.31 16.55
CA ALA A 105 18.46 8.68 15.63
C ALA A 105 19.68 9.23 16.41
N PRO A 106 20.91 8.74 16.12
CA PRO A 106 22.09 9.20 16.82
C PRO A 106 22.44 10.64 16.44
N GLY A 107 23.09 11.37 17.36
CA GLY A 107 23.56 12.73 17.08
C GLY A 107 24.60 12.80 15.95
N ASP A 108 25.42 11.74 15.83
CA ASP A 108 26.39 11.53 14.76
C ASP A 108 26.19 10.14 14.14
N VAL A 109 26.01 10.10 12.81
CA VAL A 109 25.86 8.84 12.08
C VAL A 109 27.23 8.29 11.68
N THR A 110 27.59 7.15 12.26
CA THR A 110 28.80 6.38 11.91
C THR A 110 28.48 5.33 10.85
N GLY A 111 29.46 5.03 10.00
CA GLY A 111 29.34 4.02 8.94
C GLY A 111 29.50 4.57 7.52
N ASP A 112 29.57 3.63 6.58
CA ASP A 112 29.73 3.89 5.16
C ASP A 112 28.41 4.32 4.52
N THR A 113 28.53 5.13 3.46
CA THR A 113 27.38 5.54 2.66
C THR A 113 26.73 4.30 2.04
N ALA A 114 25.42 4.18 2.17
CA ALA A 114 24.65 3.12 1.54
C ALA A 114 24.78 3.19 0.01
N THR A 115 24.94 2.05 -0.64
CA THR A 115 25.08 1.96 -2.10
C THR A 115 23.74 1.93 -2.82
N GLU A 116 22.66 1.62 -2.10
CA GLU A 116 21.34 1.46 -2.70
C GLU A 116 20.59 2.78 -2.88
N VAL A 117 21.04 3.84 -2.20
CA VAL A 117 20.47 5.19 -2.28
C VAL A 117 21.55 6.23 -2.49
N PHE A 118 21.26 7.26 -3.28
CA PHE A 118 22.17 8.38 -3.48
C PHE A 118 21.42 9.71 -3.42
N THR A 119 22.17 10.74 -3.08
CA THR A 119 21.67 12.11 -2.96
C THR A 119 21.93 12.86 -4.26
N GLN A 120 20.88 13.34 -4.90
CA GLN A 120 20.96 14.24 -6.04
C GLN A 120 20.57 15.66 -5.61
N ARG A 121 21.44 16.63 -5.83
CA ARG A 121 21.08 18.05 -5.65
C ARG A 121 20.02 18.43 -6.68
N HIS A 122 19.00 19.18 -6.26
CA HIS A 122 18.06 19.77 -7.19
C HIS A 122 18.80 20.74 -8.11
N ASN A 123 18.85 20.45 -9.40
CA ASN A 123 19.47 21.30 -10.41
C ASN A 123 18.59 22.49 -10.81
N TYR A 124 17.51 22.77 -10.09
CA TYR A 124 16.72 23.98 -10.28
C TYR A 124 17.53 25.17 -9.76
N GLY A 125 18.42 25.69 -10.60
CA GLY A 125 19.18 26.92 -10.39
C GLY A 125 18.33 28.20 -10.30
N TYR A 126 17.05 28.11 -9.93
CA TYR A 126 16.12 29.23 -9.92
C TYR A 126 16.16 30.06 -8.61
N TYR A 127 16.88 29.60 -7.59
CA TYR A 127 17.13 30.37 -6.36
C TYR A 127 18.55 30.98 -6.30
N GLY A 128 19.18 31.19 -7.46
CA GLY A 128 20.34 32.07 -7.55
C GLY A 128 19.89 33.52 -7.67
N SER A 129 19.78 34.26 -6.55
CA SER A 129 20.09 35.71 -6.51
C SER A 129 19.88 36.40 -5.15
N TYR A 130 19.20 35.80 -4.17
CA TYR A 130 19.00 36.47 -2.87
C TYR A 130 19.75 35.68 -1.80
N GLY A 131 20.68 36.36 -1.11
CA GLY A 131 21.64 35.81 -0.15
C GLY A 131 21.05 35.20 1.12
N TYR A 132 20.00 34.39 0.98
CA TYR A 132 19.55 33.45 1.98
C TYR A 132 20.57 32.32 2.09
N ASP A 133 20.91 32.00 3.33
CA ASP A 133 21.96 31.10 3.75
C ASP A 133 21.94 29.78 2.95
N ARG A 134 23.11 29.37 2.43
CA ARG A 134 23.32 28.13 1.64
C ARG A 134 23.13 26.85 2.48
N SER A 135 22.67 26.99 3.72
CA SER A 135 22.52 25.95 4.73
C SER A 135 21.28 25.06 4.53
N TYR A 136 20.28 25.48 3.74
CA TYR A 136 19.07 24.68 3.46
C TYR A 136 19.04 24.22 2.01
N ASN A 137 19.75 23.15 1.68
CA ASN A 137 19.64 22.53 0.37
C ASN A 137 18.61 21.41 0.44
N THR A 138 17.44 21.62 -0.17
CA THR A 138 16.56 20.49 -0.47
C THR A 138 17.25 19.60 -1.49
N VAL A 139 17.43 18.33 -1.15
CA VAL A 139 18.03 17.32 -2.01
C VAL A 139 17.01 16.23 -2.30
N MET A 140 17.14 15.59 -3.46
CA MET A 140 16.35 14.45 -3.86
C MET A 140 17.13 13.17 -3.55
N ILE A 141 16.58 12.30 -2.72
CA ILE A 141 17.16 10.97 -2.44
C ILE A 141 16.54 9.97 -3.38
N LYS A 142 17.37 9.31 -4.19
CA LYS A 142 16.96 8.35 -5.21
C LYS A 142 17.47 6.95 -4.87
N GLY A 143 16.73 5.93 -5.26
CA GLY A 143 17.15 4.54 -5.15
C GLY A 143 17.85 4.08 -6.44
N GLU A 144 19.06 3.55 -6.31
CA GLU A 144 19.87 3.04 -7.41
C GLU A 144 19.92 1.50 -7.43
N GLY A 145 19.93 0.87 -6.25
CA GLY A 145 20.06 -0.58 -6.09
C GLY A 145 18.81 -1.39 -6.43
N PHE A 146 17.67 -0.73 -6.71
CA PHE A 146 16.38 -1.40 -6.94
C PHE A 146 15.80 -1.04 -8.30
N GLY A 147 15.04 -1.97 -8.88
CA GLY A 147 14.24 -1.72 -10.08
C GLY A 147 13.07 -0.79 -9.78
N SER A 148 12.42 -0.96 -8.63
CA SER A 148 11.34 -0.10 -8.16
C SER A 148 11.17 -0.25 -6.64
N GLY A 149 10.77 0.81 -5.95
CA GLY A 149 10.63 0.79 -4.49
C GLY A 149 10.15 2.10 -3.87
N SER A 150 10.26 2.17 -2.54
CA SER A 150 9.96 3.37 -1.76
C SER A 150 11.11 3.73 -0.81
N ILE A 151 11.24 5.02 -0.53
CA ILE A 151 12.17 5.60 0.42
C ILE A 151 11.36 6.43 1.38
N LYS A 152 11.53 6.17 2.67
CA LYS A 152 10.98 6.95 3.76
C LYS A 152 12.12 7.49 4.60
N ILE A 153 12.14 8.80 4.82
CA ILE A 153 13.05 9.49 5.72
C ILE A 153 12.17 10.32 6.64
N SER A 154 12.14 9.97 7.92
CA SER A 154 11.19 10.57 8.88
C SER A 154 9.73 10.45 8.37
N THR A 155 9.04 11.57 8.24
CA THR A 155 7.67 11.69 7.73
C THR A 155 7.60 11.80 6.21
N SER A 156 8.73 12.09 5.55
CA SER A 156 8.79 12.19 4.09
C SER A 156 8.89 10.79 3.47
N GLU A 157 7.98 10.50 2.56
CA GLU A 157 7.95 9.25 1.80
C GLU A 157 7.89 9.57 0.31
N GLY A 158 8.62 8.80 -0.49
CA GLY A 158 8.60 8.90 -1.94
C GLY A 158 8.86 7.54 -2.57
N ALA A 159 8.19 7.26 -3.68
CA ALA A 159 8.48 6.08 -4.47
C ALA A 159 9.48 6.40 -5.58
N PHE A 160 10.17 5.38 -6.06
CA PHE A 160 11.16 5.49 -7.11
C PHE A 160 11.11 4.26 -8.03
N GLN A 161 11.58 4.45 -9.26
CA GLN A 161 11.77 3.36 -10.23
C GLN A 161 12.99 3.63 -11.09
N SER A 162 13.58 2.56 -11.59
CA SER A 162 14.62 2.60 -12.61
C SER A 162 14.00 2.23 -13.95
N ARG A 163 14.09 3.14 -14.91
CA ARG A 163 13.61 2.94 -16.28
C ARG A 163 14.69 3.42 -17.24
N ASP A 164 15.00 2.63 -18.26
CA ASP A 164 15.98 2.98 -19.30
C ASP A 164 17.37 3.38 -18.71
N GLY A 165 17.76 2.74 -17.61
CA GLY A 165 19.00 3.03 -16.88
C GLY A 165 18.98 4.31 -16.02
N GLN A 166 17.89 5.07 -16.05
CA GLN A 166 17.70 6.29 -15.28
C GLN A 166 16.85 6.05 -14.02
N ALA A 167 17.18 6.73 -12.93
CA ALA A 167 16.41 6.67 -11.68
C ALA A 167 15.40 7.84 -11.62
N TYR A 168 14.11 7.48 -11.53
CA TYR A 168 12.97 8.40 -11.43
C TYR A 168 12.35 8.34 -10.03
N GLY A 169 11.74 9.45 -9.62
CA GLY A 169 11.15 9.58 -8.29
C GLY A 169 12.20 9.77 -7.20
N GLY A 170 11.85 9.37 -5.98
CA GLY A 170 12.63 9.61 -4.77
C GLY A 170 11.88 10.44 -3.74
N VAL A 171 12.58 10.82 -2.69
CA VAL A 171 12.05 11.66 -1.61
C VAL A 171 12.89 12.93 -1.47
N SER A 172 12.22 14.08 -1.38
CA SER A 172 12.87 15.35 -1.09
C SER A 172 13.07 15.53 0.41
N VAL A 173 14.29 15.84 0.83
CA VAL A 173 14.64 16.09 2.23
C VAL A 173 15.54 17.33 2.35
N MET A 174 15.47 17.99 3.50
CA MET A 174 16.35 19.12 3.83
C MET A 174 17.67 18.63 4.39
N CYS A 175 18.71 19.41 4.10
CA CYS A 175 20.08 18.99 4.23
C CYS A 175 20.94 20.22 4.56
N GLY A 176 21.70 20.16 5.65
CA GLY A 176 22.33 21.32 6.25
C GLY A 176 23.07 21.03 7.55
N LYS A 177 24.04 21.87 7.92
CA LYS A 177 24.85 21.70 9.13
C LYS A 177 24.03 21.69 10.44
N ASP A 178 22.89 22.39 10.43
CA ASP A 178 22.01 22.57 11.58
C ASP A 178 20.84 21.57 11.59
N GLU A 179 20.79 20.66 10.61
CA GLU A 179 19.76 19.62 10.52
C GLU A 179 20.05 18.45 11.48
N VAL A 180 18.97 17.77 11.85
CA VAL A 180 19.02 16.56 12.69
C VAL A 180 18.96 15.30 11.84
N ASN A 181 19.68 14.27 12.26
CA ASN A 181 19.64 12.97 11.60
C ASN A 181 18.25 12.34 11.76
N ARG A 182 17.83 11.58 10.77
CA ARG A 182 16.48 10.99 10.71
C ARG A 182 16.52 9.49 10.56
N ALA A 183 15.48 8.83 11.05
CA ALA A 183 15.26 7.42 10.71
C ALA A 183 14.99 7.32 9.22
N ALA A 184 15.60 6.32 8.57
CA ALA A 184 15.42 6.07 7.16
C ALA A 184 15.14 4.59 6.91
N ARG A 185 14.18 4.35 6.02
CA ARG A 185 13.90 3.02 5.46
C ARG A 185 13.75 3.16 3.96
N TRP A 186 14.48 2.35 3.21
CA TRP A 186 14.23 2.20 1.78
C TRP A 186 14.06 0.72 1.45
N GLU A 187 13.09 0.44 0.59
CA GLU A 187 12.69 -0.92 0.26
C GLU A 187 12.30 -1.03 -1.21
N GLY A 188 12.57 -2.17 -1.83
CA GLY A 188 12.29 -2.35 -3.25
C GLY A 188 12.67 -3.72 -3.78
N VAL A 189 12.33 -3.97 -5.04
CA VAL A 189 12.76 -5.17 -5.77
C VAL A 189 14.18 -4.95 -6.30
N VAL A 190 15.11 -5.81 -5.90
CA VAL A 190 16.51 -5.77 -6.35
C VAL A 190 16.57 -6.01 -7.86
N LYS A 191 17.47 -5.30 -8.55
CA LYS A 191 17.64 -5.45 -10.01
C LYS A 191 18.09 -6.88 -10.35
N ALA A 192 17.48 -7.46 -11.39
CA ALA A 192 17.69 -8.86 -11.78
C ALA A 192 19.14 -9.22 -12.23
N LYS A 193 20.03 -8.24 -12.41
CA LYS A 193 21.45 -8.52 -12.69
C LYS A 193 22.12 -9.38 -11.61
N ASP A 194 21.57 -9.37 -10.40
CA ASP A 194 22.16 -10.03 -9.23
C ASP A 194 21.41 -11.30 -8.77
N SER A 195 20.30 -11.68 -9.42
CA SER A 195 19.50 -12.85 -9.03
C SER A 195 18.53 -13.31 -10.12
N THR A 196 18.46 -14.63 -10.34
CA THR A 196 17.45 -15.28 -11.20
C THR A 196 16.05 -15.26 -10.59
N GLU A 197 15.95 -15.11 -9.27
CA GLU A 197 14.69 -15.00 -8.55
C GLU A 197 14.47 -13.55 -8.08
N PRO A 198 13.24 -13.01 -8.14
CA PRO A 198 12.95 -11.68 -7.64
C PRO A 198 13.15 -11.63 -6.12
N VAL A 199 14.05 -10.75 -5.67
CA VAL A 199 14.31 -10.51 -4.24
C VAL A 199 13.80 -9.14 -3.88
N TYR A 200 12.98 -9.07 -2.83
CA TYR A 200 12.63 -7.81 -2.19
C TYR A 200 13.62 -7.54 -1.07
N GLN A 201 14.17 -6.34 -1.01
CA GLN A 201 15.09 -5.96 0.06
C GLN A 201 14.55 -4.74 0.79
N ILE A 202 14.54 -4.83 2.11
CA ILE A 202 14.24 -3.73 3.04
C ILE A 202 15.56 -3.34 3.69
N VAL A 203 15.87 -2.05 3.67
CA VAL A 203 17.05 -1.50 4.32
C VAL A 203 16.61 -0.47 5.34
N ASP A 204 17.01 -0.71 6.58
CA ASP A 204 16.83 0.23 7.68
C ASP A 204 18.16 0.90 8.00
N GLY A 205 18.10 2.18 8.31
CA GLY A 205 19.27 2.96 8.60
C GLY A 205 18.97 4.36 9.08
N TRP A 206 19.98 5.19 8.97
CA TRP A 206 19.92 6.60 9.35
C TRP A 206 20.19 7.45 8.11
N PHE A 207 19.45 8.53 7.96
CA PHE A 207 19.82 9.59 7.03
C PHE A 207 20.57 10.68 7.80
N ASP A 208 21.81 10.89 7.43
CA ASP A 208 22.67 11.95 7.96
C ASP A 208 22.36 13.23 7.21
N ASN A 209 21.42 14.04 7.74
CA ASN A 209 21.00 15.29 7.11
C ASN A 209 22.13 16.34 7.07
N LYS A 210 23.14 16.21 7.94
CA LYS A 210 24.29 17.11 7.98
C LYS A 210 25.25 16.85 6.82
N LYS A 211 25.50 15.58 6.52
CA LYS A 211 26.38 15.13 5.42
C LYS A 211 25.63 14.71 4.16
N CYS A 212 24.31 14.77 4.18
CA CYS A 212 23.42 14.43 3.07
C CYS A 212 23.64 13.02 2.50
N ARG A 213 23.70 12.02 3.38
CA ARG A 213 23.94 10.63 2.99
C ARG A 213 23.08 9.65 3.79
N GLY A 214 22.65 8.57 3.16
CA GLY A 214 22.06 7.44 3.85
C GLY A 214 23.15 6.50 4.36
N VAL A 215 22.99 5.96 5.57
CA VAL A 215 23.85 4.91 6.12
C VAL A 215 22.97 3.72 6.47
N ALA A 216 23.27 2.57 5.87
CA ALA A 216 22.54 1.33 6.10
C ALA A 216 23.03 0.66 7.39
N VAL A 217 22.09 0.31 8.26
CA VAL A 217 22.38 -0.41 9.52
C VAL A 217 21.95 -1.87 9.41
N ARG A 218 20.78 -2.12 8.80
CA ARG A 218 20.21 -3.46 8.66
C ARG A 218 19.66 -3.67 7.26
N ARG A 219 19.98 -4.82 6.66
CA ARG A 219 19.44 -5.26 5.36
C ARG A 219 18.68 -6.57 5.54
N THR A 220 17.43 -6.58 5.14
CA THR A 220 16.57 -7.77 5.16
C THR A 220 16.23 -8.14 3.72
N LYS A 221 16.70 -9.31 3.27
CA LYS A 221 16.37 -9.86 1.96
C LYS A 221 15.21 -10.85 2.10
N ILE A 222 14.23 -10.72 1.21
CA ILE A 222 12.97 -11.46 1.24
C ILE A 222 12.81 -12.12 -0.12
N LYS A 223 12.72 -13.45 -0.12
CA LYS A 223 12.38 -14.21 -1.32
C LYS A 223 10.92 -13.95 -1.66
N LEU A 224 10.66 -13.59 -2.91
CA LEU A 224 9.32 -13.37 -3.43
C LEU A 224 8.81 -14.63 -4.12
N ALA A 225 7.55 -14.99 -3.87
CA ALA A 225 6.85 -15.99 -4.67
C ALA A 225 6.06 -15.29 -5.80
N PRO A 226 6.16 -15.74 -7.06
CA PRO A 226 5.31 -15.23 -8.12
C PRO A 226 3.86 -15.65 -7.88
N ILE A 227 2.94 -14.68 -7.89
CA ILE A 227 1.49 -14.91 -7.89
C ILE A 227 0.99 -14.80 -9.34
N VAL A 228 1.28 -13.66 -9.97
CA VAL A 228 1.11 -13.47 -11.41
C VAL A 228 2.50 -13.23 -11.96
N GLN A 229 2.97 -14.14 -12.82
CA GLN A 229 4.30 -14.09 -13.39
C GLN A 229 4.63 -12.68 -13.93
N ASP A 230 5.77 -12.15 -13.51
CA ASP A 230 6.31 -10.84 -13.90
C ASP A 230 5.48 -9.60 -13.53
N ALA A 231 4.36 -9.75 -12.79
CA ALA A 231 3.47 -8.64 -12.45
C ALA A 231 3.17 -8.53 -10.94
N VAL A 232 2.91 -9.66 -10.28
CA VAL A 232 2.52 -9.68 -8.86
C VAL A 232 3.32 -10.74 -8.14
N TYR A 233 3.94 -10.32 -7.05
CA TYR A 233 4.67 -11.18 -6.15
C TYR A 233 4.08 -11.10 -4.76
N GLY A 234 4.29 -12.14 -3.96
CA GLY A 234 3.80 -12.18 -2.60
C GLY A 234 4.72 -12.89 -1.62
N PHE A 235 4.56 -12.52 -0.36
CA PHE A 235 5.11 -13.21 0.80
C PHE A 235 4.20 -12.96 2.01
N ARG A 236 4.33 -13.79 3.04
CA ARG A 236 3.72 -13.54 4.35
C ARG A 236 4.71 -12.81 5.24
N GLN A 237 4.29 -11.70 5.80
CA GLN A 237 5.06 -10.93 6.75
C GLN A 237 4.60 -11.23 8.18
N CYS A 238 5.58 -11.43 9.06
CA CYS A 238 5.38 -11.46 10.50
C CYS A 238 6.21 -10.38 11.19
N ALA A 239 5.73 -9.93 12.36
CA ALA A 239 6.47 -9.01 13.22
C ALA A 239 7.58 -9.72 14.03
N ASP A 240 7.40 -11.00 14.33
CA ASP A 240 8.33 -11.84 15.09
C ASP A 240 8.50 -13.22 14.43
N ALA A 241 9.47 -14.00 14.92
CA ALA A 241 9.78 -15.33 14.42
C ALA A 241 8.66 -16.35 14.69
N ASP A 242 7.85 -16.11 15.70
CA ASP A 242 6.78 -17.00 16.13
C ASP A 242 5.49 -16.79 15.32
N CYS A 243 5.35 -15.67 14.61
CA CYS A 243 4.20 -15.31 13.78
C CYS A 243 2.85 -15.42 14.50
N LYS A 244 2.83 -15.32 15.84
CA LYS A 244 1.73 -15.91 16.63
C LYS A 244 0.35 -15.30 16.36
N ASP A 245 0.24 -14.00 16.04
CA ASP A 245 -1.08 -13.37 15.81
C ASP A 245 -1.08 -12.14 14.87
N LYS A 246 0.06 -11.82 14.24
CA LYS A 246 0.23 -10.61 13.41
C LYS A 246 0.84 -10.95 12.06
N ALA A 247 0.22 -11.89 11.36
CA ALA A 247 0.58 -12.20 9.99
C ALA A 247 -0.13 -11.25 9.02
N SER A 248 0.59 -10.78 8.01
CA SER A 248 0.04 -10.04 6.89
C SER A 248 0.45 -10.71 5.59
N VAL A 249 -0.42 -10.73 4.58
CA VAL A 249 0.00 -10.97 3.21
C VAL A 249 0.55 -9.68 2.66
N VAL A 250 1.76 -9.73 2.14
CA VAL A 250 2.37 -8.62 1.44
C VAL A 250 2.34 -8.92 -0.04
N LEU A 251 1.68 -8.04 -0.79
CA LEU A 251 1.70 -8.01 -2.25
C LEU A 251 2.76 -7.00 -2.68
N VAL A 252 3.66 -7.43 -3.55
CA VAL A 252 4.67 -6.59 -4.19
C VAL A 252 4.32 -6.53 -5.68
N ILE A 253 3.97 -5.35 -6.15
CA ILE A 253 3.56 -5.09 -7.54
C ILE A 253 4.57 -4.12 -8.14
N PRO A 254 5.65 -4.62 -8.77
CA PRO A 254 6.65 -3.76 -9.39
C PRO A 254 6.02 -2.97 -10.55
N ASN A 255 6.44 -1.73 -10.76
CA ASN A 255 5.95 -0.88 -11.85
C ASN A 255 4.43 -0.58 -11.82
N ALA A 256 3.80 -0.66 -10.65
CA ALA A 256 2.39 -0.33 -10.48
C ALA A 256 2.16 1.19 -10.52
N ASN A 257 1.61 1.71 -11.63
CA ASN A 257 1.28 3.13 -11.79
C ASN A 257 0.31 3.64 -10.71
N SER A 258 -0.66 2.79 -10.35
CA SER A 258 -1.55 3.00 -9.22
C SER A 258 -1.89 1.66 -8.58
N ALA A 259 -2.09 1.67 -7.27
CA ALA A 259 -2.65 0.54 -6.56
C ALA A 259 -3.56 1.01 -5.42
N VAL A 260 -4.71 0.36 -5.27
CA VAL A 260 -5.77 0.72 -4.33
C VAL A 260 -6.22 -0.51 -3.57
N SER A 261 -6.32 -0.41 -2.24
CA SER A 261 -6.84 -1.42 -1.31
C SER A 261 -8.17 -0.93 -0.72
N GLN A 262 -9.09 -1.83 -0.37
CA GLN A 262 -10.42 -1.49 0.13
C GLN A 262 -10.49 -1.23 1.65
N SER A 263 -9.69 -1.89 2.50
CA SER A 263 -9.91 -1.88 3.96
C SER A 263 -9.21 -0.79 4.80
N GLY A 264 -8.46 0.13 4.21
CA GLY A 264 -7.83 1.17 5.01
C GLY A 264 -6.66 1.86 4.33
N PRO A 265 -5.95 2.76 5.03
CA PRO A 265 -4.95 3.61 4.41
C PRO A 265 -3.82 2.74 3.89
N ILE A 266 -3.89 2.47 2.58
CA ILE A 266 -2.74 2.24 1.73
C ILE A 266 -1.70 3.28 2.18
N ARG A 267 -0.44 2.92 2.40
CA ARG A 267 0.61 3.94 2.33
C ARG A 267 0.33 4.74 1.05
N ALA A 268 -0.06 6.00 1.22
CA ALA A 268 -0.97 6.68 0.30
C ALA A 268 -0.56 6.50 -1.16
N PRO A 269 -1.51 6.39 -2.10
CA PRO A 269 -1.20 6.32 -3.52
C PRO A 269 -0.62 7.67 -3.95
N THR A 270 0.68 7.87 -3.77
CA THR A 270 1.41 9.02 -4.31
C THR A 270 1.71 8.77 -5.78
N GLY A 271 0.73 8.30 -6.58
CA GLY A 271 0.82 8.14 -8.04
C GLY A 271 2.15 7.58 -8.56
N ALA A 272 2.80 6.68 -7.82
CA ALA A 272 4.19 6.32 -8.07
C ALA A 272 4.42 4.81 -8.09
N PRO A 273 5.40 4.35 -8.89
CA PRO A 273 5.35 3.10 -9.64
C PRO A 273 5.82 1.83 -8.89
N SER A 274 5.59 1.72 -7.60
CA SER A 274 5.76 0.43 -6.90
C SER A 274 4.90 0.40 -5.65
N SER A 275 4.02 -0.59 -5.56
CA SER A 275 3.18 -0.78 -4.39
C SER A 275 3.60 -2.04 -3.65
N ARG A 276 4.07 -1.83 -2.41
CA ARG A 276 4.07 -2.87 -1.38
C ARG A 276 2.80 -2.67 -0.57
N ILE A 277 1.90 -3.65 -0.60
CA ILE A 277 0.61 -3.60 0.08
C ILE A 277 0.59 -4.71 1.12
N ALA A 278 0.54 -4.34 2.39
CA ALA A 278 0.46 -5.27 3.51
C ALA A 278 -1.00 -5.38 3.97
N ILE A 279 -1.58 -6.57 3.82
CA ILE A 279 -2.97 -6.87 4.15
C ILE A 279 -2.96 -7.76 5.39
N PRO A 280 -3.53 -7.31 6.53
CA PRO A 280 -3.56 -8.12 7.74
C PRO A 280 -4.40 -9.38 7.53
N LEU A 281 -3.88 -10.54 7.92
CA LEU A 281 -4.64 -11.78 7.86
C LEU A 281 -5.52 -11.91 9.12
N ARG A 282 -6.83 -11.77 8.96
CA ARG A 282 -7.84 -11.87 10.02
C ARG A 282 -9.05 -12.68 9.57
N ARG A 283 -9.64 -13.46 10.48
CA ARG A 283 -10.86 -14.24 10.18
C ARG A 283 -12.00 -13.31 9.75
N GLY A 284 -12.75 -13.73 8.73
CA GLY A 284 -13.89 -12.97 8.20
C GLY A 284 -13.51 -11.69 7.44
N LEU A 285 -12.22 -11.42 7.20
CA LEU A 285 -11.78 -10.30 6.39
C LEU A 285 -11.83 -10.65 4.89
N ALA A 286 -12.33 -9.73 4.09
CA ALA A 286 -12.25 -9.78 2.64
C ALA A 286 -11.55 -8.51 2.16
N GLU A 287 -10.49 -8.67 1.37
CA GLU A 287 -9.73 -7.57 0.79
C GLU A 287 -9.77 -7.63 -0.73
N SER A 288 -9.84 -6.48 -1.36
CA SER A 288 -9.59 -6.35 -2.79
C SER A 288 -8.53 -5.30 -3.04
N VAL A 289 -7.56 -5.67 -3.87
CA VAL A 289 -6.51 -4.78 -4.38
C VAL A 289 -6.68 -4.63 -5.88
N LEU A 290 -6.76 -3.38 -6.34
CA LEU A 290 -6.78 -3.04 -7.75
C LEU A 290 -5.49 -2.31 -8.09
N ALA A 291 -4.78 -2.74 -9.12
CA ALA A 291 -3.55 -2.11 -9.58
C ALA A 291 -3.51 -1.98 -11.09
N THR A 292 -2.88 -0.91 -11.58
CA THR A 292 -2.53 -0.75 -13.00
C THR A 292 -1.02 -0.87 -13.12
N VAL A 293 -0.55 -1.86 -13.87
CA VAL A 293 0.88 -2.23 -13.95
C VAL A 293 1.39 -2.00 -15.36
N TYR A 294 2.58 -1.41 -15.50
CA TYR A 294 3.26 -1.34 -16.79
C TYR A 294 3.87 -2.69 -17.17
N SER A 295 3.80 -3.03 -18.46
CA SER A 295 4.50 -4.19 -18.98
C SER A 295 6.01 -3.96 -18.84
N PRO A 296 6.78 -4.94 -18.34
CA PRO A 296 8.24 -4.86 -18.32
C PRO A 296 8.84 -4.83 -19.74
N VAL A 297 8.09 -5.31 -20.74
CA VAL A 297 8.51 -5.35 -22.15
C VAL A 297 8.22 -4.03 -22.89
N SER A 298 7.19 -3.29 -22.46
CA SER A 298 6.78 -2.04 -23.09
C SER A 298 6.22 -1.08 -22.05
N PRO A 299 6.87 0.07 -21.81
CA PRO A 299 6.39 1.07 -20.85
C PRO A 299 5.12 1.79 -21.33
N TYR A 300 4.64 1.50 -22.54
CA TYR A 300 3.39 2.03 -23.08
C TYR A 300 2.22 1.06 -22.94
N THR A 301 2.50 -0.21 -22.64
CA THR A 301 1.48 -1.24 -22.44
C THR A 301 1.14 -1.33 -20.96
N GLN A 302 -0.13 -1.16 -20.63
CA GLN A 302 -0.64 -1.30 -19.26
C GLN A 302 -1.52 -2.54 -19.14
N ARG A 303 -1.47 -3.16 -17.96
CA ARG A 303 -2.36 -4.26 -17.58
C ARG A 303 -3.07 -3.89 -16.28
N SER A 304 -4.37 -4.16 -16.21
CA SER A 304 -5.10 -4.10 -14.95
C SER A 304 -4.93 -5.43 -14.22
N VAL A 305 -4.61 -5.34 -12.94
CA VAL A 305 -4.54 -6.47 -12.02
C VAL A 305 -5.57 -6.22 -10.92
N ALA A 306 -6.43 -7.20 -10.66
CA ALA A 306 -7.28 -7.23 -9.48
C ALA A 306 -6.92 -8.43 -8.63
N ILE A 307 -6.74 -8.28 -7.33
CA ILE A 307 -6.44 -9.37 -6.41
C ILE A 307 -7.53 -9.35 -5.36
N GLU A 308 -8.21 -10.48 -5.21
CA GLU A 308 -9.23 -10.68 -4.20
C GLU A 308 -8.71 -11.69 -3.18
N ILE A 309 -8.71 -11.29 -1.92
CA ILE A 309 -8.33 -12.13 -0.78
C ILE A 309 -9.58 -12.35 0.04
N ILE A 310 -9.97 -13.61 0.23
CA ILE A 310 -11.13 -13.98 1.04
C ILE A 310 -10.63 -14.86 2.18
N GLN A 311 -10.86 -14.40 3.40
CA GLN A 311 -10.54 -15.17 4.59
C GLN A 311 -11.85 -15.69 5.17
N GLY A 312 -12.00 -17.02 5.17
CA GLY A 312 -13.16 -17.69 5.71
C GLY A 312 -13.46 -17.31 7.17
N ILE A 313 -14.69 -17.60 7.59
CA ILE A 313 -15.12 -17.52 8.99
C ILE A 313 -14.73 -18.77 9.79
N GLU A 314 -14.47 -19.89 9.09
CA GLU A 314 -14.00 -21.15 9.66
C GLU A 314 -12.46 -21.16 9.79
N ASP A 315 -11.87 -22.22 10.36
CA ASP A 315 -10.40 -22.44 10.40
C ASP A 315 -9.78 -22.68 9.00
N ASP A 316 -10.53 -22.37 7.95
CA ASP A 316 -10.14 -22.55 6.56
C ASP A 316 -8.89 -21.73 6.21
N LYS A 317 -8.02 -22.37 5.42
CA LYS A 317 -6.82 -21.74 4.91
C LYS A 317 -7.20 -20.51 4.08
N PRO A 318 -6.58 -19.34 4.31
CA PRO A 318 -6.90 -18.14 3.55
C PRO A 318 -6.58 -18.36 2.07
N TYR A 319 -7.54 -18.01 1.21
CA TYR A 319 -7.44 -18.21 -0.23
C TYR A 319 -7.53 -16.87 -0.96
N ALA A 320 -6.81 -16.76 -2.08
CA ALA A 320 -6.82 -15.56 -2.90
C ALA A 320 -6.81 -15.89 -4.39
N THR A 321 -7.38 -14.99 -5.17
CA THR A 321 -7.41 -15.08 -6.64
C THR A 321 -6.92 -13.77 -7.22
N ALA A 322 -5.96 -13.85 -8.13
CA ALA A 322 -5.56 -12.72 -8.95
C ALA A 322 -6.25 -12.79 -10.32
N PHE A 323 -6.72 -11.66 -10.82
CA PHE A 323 -7.32 -11.48 -12.13
C PHE A 323 -6.44 -10.56 -12.94
N LEU A 324 -6.04 -11.01 -14.13
CA LEU A 324 -5.26 -10.24 -15.07
C LEU A 324 -6.10 -9.93 -16.30
N ASP A 325 -6.22 -8.64 -16.64
CA ASP A 325 -6.75 -8.20 -17.93
C ASP A 325 -5.69 -8.44 -19.03
N ASP A 326 -6.16 -8.82 -20.23
CA ASP A 326 -5.30 -8.89 -21.41
C ASP A 326 -4.59 -7.53 -21.68
N PRO A 327 -3.32 -7.54 -22.13
CA PRO A 327 -2.60 -6.31 -22.47
C PRO A 327 -3.36 -5.49 -23.52
N LYS A 328 -3.48 -4.18 -23.27
CA LYS A 328 -4.05 -3.20 -24.20
C LYS A 328 -2.98 -2.53 -25.05
#